data_AF-A0A6I3LUC2-F1
#
_entry.id   AF-A0A6I3LUC2-F1
#
_cell.length_a   1.000
_cell.length_b   1.000
_cell.length_c   1.000
_cell.angle_alpha   90.00
_cell.angle_beta   90.00
_cell.angle_gamma   90.00
#
_symmetry.space_group_name_H-M   'P 1'
#
loop_
_entity.id
_entity.type
_entity.pdbx_description
1 polymer ?
#
loop_
_entity_poly.entity_id
_entity_poly.type
_entity_poly.pdbx_seq_one_letter_code
_entity_poly.pdbx_strand_id
1 'polypeptide(L)'
;MSYEKIKEEFIKSAEEYINAKRQPFEKLSGMELVDAKSHYLDDFQEYITHLNFALNALIDEHLIPFQTLEEANAFQAYMKPTFDILSKKFTERLID
;
A
#
# COMPACT_ATOMS: atom_id res chain seq x y z
N MET A 1 -12.68 -9.21 17.36
CA MET A 1 -12.25 -8.23 16.35
C MET A 1 -11.23 -8.91 15.47
N SER A 2 -11.42 -8.93 14.15
CA SER A 2 -10.63 -9.79 13.25
C SER A 2 -9.57 -8.99 12.49
N TYR A 3 -8.40 -9.60 12.29
CA TYR A 3 -7.36 -9.10 11.38
C TYR A 3 -7.87 -8.81 9.96
N GLU A 4 -8.99 -9.42 9.58
CA GLU A 4 -9.71 -9.18 8.34
C GLU A 4 -10.16 -7.72 8.18
N LYS A 5 -10.71 -7.10 9.22
CA LYS A 5 -11.16 -5.69 9.14
C LYS A 5 -9.99 -4.73 8.92
N ILE A 6 -8.87 -4.94 9.63
CA ILE A 6 -7.64 -4.17 9.41
C ILE A 6 -7.12 -4.39 7.99
N LYS A 7 -7.15 -5.63 7.51
CA LYS A 7 -6.71 -5.94 6.14
C LYS A 7 -7.56 -5.22 5.10
N GLU A 8 -8.87 -5.20 5.25
CA GLU A 8 -9.78 -4.49 4.34
C GLU A 8 -9.52 -2.98 4.33
N GLU A 9 -9.43 -2.35 5.50
CA GLU A 9 -9.17 -0.92 5.63
C GLU A 9 -7.76 -0.56 5.10
N PHE A 10 -6.78 -1.42 5.36
CA PHE A 10 -5.42 -1.27 4.84
C PHE A 10 -5.36 -1.33 3.31
N ILE A 11 -6.05 -2.32 2.70
CA ILE A 11 -6.16 -2.42 1.24
C ILE A 11 -6.79 -1.15 0.68
N LYS A 12 -7.89 -0.69 1.29
CA LYS A 12 -8.58 0.52 0.83
C LYS A 12 -7.66 1.75 0.87
N SER A 13 -6.95 1.98 1.98
CA SER A 13 -6.00 3.09 2.10
C SER A 13 -4.93 3.05 1.01
N ALA A 14 -4.37 1.87 0.75
CA ALA A 14 -3.34 1.68 -0.27
C ALA A 14 -3.87 1.94 -1.69
N GLU A 15 -5.08 1.48 -1.99
CA GLU A 15 -5.73 1.71 -3.29
C GLU A 15 -6.08 3.18 -3.51
N GLU A 16 -6.55 3.87 -2.48
CA GLU A 16 -6.81 5.31 -2.53
C GLU A 16 -5.53 6.10 -2.81
N TYR A 17 -4.42 5.74 -2.17
CA TYR A 17 -3.11 6.36 -2.44
C TYR A 17 -2.67 6.15 -3.89
N ILE A 18 -2.71 4.91 -4.39
CA ILE A 18 -2.35 4.58 -5.78
C ILE A 18 -3.21 5.37 -6.75
N ASN A 19 -4.53 5.37 -6.56
CA ASN A 19 -5.47 6.04 -7.45
C ASN A 19 -5.23 7.56 -7.46
N ALA A 20 -5.01 8.18 -6.29
CA ALA A 20 -4.72 9.60 -6.19
C ALA A 20 -3.42 10.00 -6.92
N LYS A 21 -2.34 9.22 -6.74
CA LYS A 21 -1.05 9.46 -7.39
C LYS A 21 -1.08 9.19 -8.90
N ARG A 22 -1.94 8.27 -9.37
CA ARG A 22 -2.10 7.93 -10.81
C ARG A 22 -3.15 8.77 -11.53
N GLN A 23 -4.06 9.45 -10.83
CA GLN A 23 -5.09 10.31 -11.43
C GLN A 23 -4.55 11.30 -12.47
N PRO A 24 -3.37 11.95 -12.28
CA PRO A 24 -2.83 12.87 -13.28
C PRO A 24 -2.54 12.21 -14.64
N PHE A 25 -2.27 10.90 -14.68
CA PHE A 25 -1.90 10.18 -15.90
C PHE A 25 -3.02 10.20 -16.95
N GLU A 26 -4.29 10.26 -16.52
CA GLU A 26 -5.45 10.26 -17.43
C GLU A 26 -5.45 11.45 -18.39
N LYS A 27 -4.71 12.52 -18.05
CA LYS A 27 -4.63 13.76 -18.84
C LYS A 27 -3.33 13.86 -19.65
N LEU A 28 -2.40 12.93 -19.48
CA LEU A 28 -1.09 12.94 -20.11
C LEU A 28 -1.03 11.99 -21.31
N SER A 29 -0.14 12.27 -22.26
CA SER A 29 0.08 11.40 -23.42
C SER A 29 1.52 11.49 -23.92
N GLY A 30 1.94 10.52 -24.74
CA GLY A 30 3.29 10.51 -25.31
C GLY A 30 4.39 10.51 -24.25
N MET A 31 5.42 11.33 -24.45
CA MET A 31 6.60 11.38 -23.57
C MET A 31 6.25 11.86 -22.16
N GLU A 32 5.32 12.81 -22.01
CA GLU A 32 4.91 13.33 -20.69
C GLU A 32 4.31 12.24 -19.80
N LEU A 33 3.56 11.31 -20.40
CA LEU A 33 3.03 10.15 -19.68
C LEU A 33 4.13 9.18 -19.26
N VAL A 34 5.13 8.94 -20.14
CA VAL A 34 6.27 8.07 -19.83
C VAL A 34 7.08 8.63 -18.67
N ASP A 35 7.40 9.92 -18.70
CA ASP A 35 8.16 10.59 -17.63
C ASP A 35 7.39 10.58 -16.31
N ALA A 36 6.08 10.84 -16.34
CA ALA A 36 5.23 10.79 -15.15
C ALA A 36 5.14 9.38 -14.54
N LYS A 37 5.06 8.33 -15.36
CA LYS A 37 5.12 6.94 -14.90
C LYS A 37 6.49 6.62 -14.28
N SER A 38 7.59 7.11 -14.86
CA SER A 38 8.94 6.90 -14.33
C SER A 38 9.09 7.53 -12.94
N HIS A 39 8.74 8.81 -12.80
CA HIS A 39 8.82 9.50 -11.50
C HIS A 39 7.95 8.83 -10.44
N TYR A 40 6.74 8.38 -10.81
CA TYR A 40 5.90 7.64 -9.90
C TYR A 40 6.55 6.34 -9.40
N LEU A 41 7.33 5.64 -10.24
CA LEU A 41 8.06 4.44 -9.83
C LEU A 41 9.24 4.78 -8.90
N ASP A 42 9.90 5.93 -9.10
CA ASP A 42 10.95 6.42 -8.20
C ASP A 42 10.40 6.68 -6.78
N ASP A 43 9.12 7.04 -6.66
CA ASP A 43 8.42 7.26 -5.39
C ASP A 43 8.02 5.96 -4.66
N PHE A 44 8.47 4.78 -5.12
CA PHE A 44 8.12 3.50 -4.47
C PHE A 44 8.45 3.46 -2.98
N GLN A 45 9.56 4.08 -2.58
CA GLN A 45 9.95 4.14 -1.16
C GLN A 45 8.98 4.99 -0.32
N GLU A 46 8.44 6.08 -0.90
CA GLU A 46 7.38 6.89 -0.26
C GLU A 46 6.12 6.05 -0.09
N TYR A 47 5.76 5.25 -1.10
CA TYR A 47 4.63 4.33 -1.00
C TYR A 47 4.80 3.28 0.10
N ILE A 48 5.96 2.64 0.22
CA ILE A 48 6.25 1.70 1.33
C ILE A 48 6.12 2.41 2.67
N THR A 49 6.59 3.65 2.76
CA THR A 49 6.47 4.47 3.97
C THR A 49 5.00 4.72 4.31
N HIS A 50 4.18 5.11 3.33
CA HIS A 50 2.73 5.27 3.49
C HIS A 50 2.05 4.00 3.98
N LEU A 51 2.36 2.84 3.40
CA LEU A 51 1.79 1.55 3.82
C LEU A 51 2.14 1.23 5.28
N ASN A 52 3.39 1.43 5.69
CA ASN A 52 3.80 1.17 7.08
C ASN A 52 3.07 2.09 8.06
N PHE A 53 2.93 3.38 7.73
CA PHE A 53 2.18 4.33 8.56
C PHE A 53 0.70 3.97 8.64
N ALA A 54 0.07 3.64 7.52
CA ALA A 54 -1.35 3.26 7.47
C ALA A 54 -1.61 2.01 8.30
N LEU A 55 -0.77 0.98 8.20
CA LEU A 55 -0.94 -0.24 8.97
C LEU A 55 -0.77 0.00 10.49
N ASN A 56 0.25 0.77 10.88
CA ASN A 56 0.46 1.10 12.29
C ASN A 56 -0.71 1.90 12.86
N ALA A 57 -1.21 2.90 12.13
CA ALA A 57 -2.38 3.67 12.54
C ALA A 57 -3.62 2.78 12.73
N LEU A 58 -3.85 1.80 11.85
CA LEU A 58 -4.95 0.84 11.98
C LEU A 58 -4.75 -0.10 13.18
N ILE A 59 -3.53 -0.56 13.44
CA ILE A 59 -3.24 -1.37 14.64
C ILE A 59 -3.58 -0.58 15.91
N ASP A 60 -3.18 0.70 15.97
CA ASP A 60 -3.43 1.59 17.10
C ASP A 60 -4.93 1.92 17.24
N GLU A 61 -5.62 2.24 16.14
CA GLU A 61 -7.05 2.57 16.13
C GLU A 61 -7.93 1.39 16.55
N HIS A 62 -7.60 0.19 16.08
CA HIS A 62 -8.32 -1.04 16.43
C HIS A 62 -7.81 -1.66 17.75
N LEU A 63 -6.89 -0.99 18.45
CA LEU A 63 -6.33 -1.38 19.74
C LEU A 63 -5.86 -2.84 19.77
N ILE A 64 -5.18 -3.33 18.72
CA ILE A 64 -4.70 -4.72 18.69
C ILE A 64 -3.52 -4.87 19.65
N PRO A 65 -3.68 -5.59 20.78
CA PRO A 65 -2.58 -5.78 21.70
C PRO A 65 -1.75 -6.98 21.25
N PHE A 66 -0.55 -6.73 20.74
CA PHE A 66 0.46 -7.78 20.63
C PHE A 66 1.16 -7.93 21.98
N GLN A 67 0.76 -8.93 22.75
CA GLN A 67 1.34 -9.19 24.08
C GLN A 67 2.61 -10.03 23.97
N THR A 68 2.75 -10.77 22.87
CA THR A 68 3.91 -11.63 22.59
C THR A 68 4.47 -11.40 21.20
N LEU A 69 5.74 -11.76 21.04
CA LEU A 69 6.40 -11.77 19.72
C LEU A 69 5.72 -12.75 18.75
N GLU A 70 5.16 -13.84 19.25
CA GLU A 70 4.46 -14.84 18.44
C GLU A 70 3.19 -14.26 17.79
N GLU A 71 2.41 -13.48 18.54
CA GLU A 71 1.21 -12.79 18.03
C GLU A 71 1.57 -11.75 16.96
N ALA A 72 2.63 -10.97 17.20
CA ALA A 72 3.13 -10.00 16.22
C ALA A 72 3.60 -10.69 14.93
N ASN A 73 4.34 -11.81 15.05
CA ASN A 73 4.81 -12.59 13.91
C ASN A 73 3.65 -13.22 13.14
N ALA A 74 2.63 -13.73 13.85
CA ALA A 74 1.43 -14.31 13.23
C ALA A 74 0.65 -13.25 12.43
N PHE A 75 0.50 -12.04 12.98
CA PHE A 75 -0.11 -10.92 12.27
C PHE A 75 0.71 -10.48 11.05
N GLN A 76 2.04 -10.36 11.19
CA GLN A 76 2.92 -10.03 10.08
C GLN A 76 2.83 -11.09 8.96
N ALA A 77 2.81 -12.37 9.31
CA ALA A 77 2.65 -13.46 8.35
C ALA A 77 1.28 -13.41 7.65
N TYR A 78 0.21 -13.06 8.37
CA TYR A 78 -1.12 -12.85 7.82
C TYR A 78 -1.19 -11.66 6.84
N MET A 79 -0.52 -10.56 7.16
CA MET A 79 -0.52 -9.34 6.34
C MET A 79 0.44 -9.38 5.16
N LYS A 80 1.51 -10.18 5.22
CA LYS A 80 2.55 -10.25 4.18
C LYS A 80 2.01 -10.46 2.75
N PRO A 81 1.09 -11.42 2.48
CA PRO A 81 0.53 -11.57 1.14
C PRO A 81 -0.20 -10.31 0.64
N THR A 82 -0.81 -9.55 1.55
CA THR A 82 -1.48 -8.28 1.23
C THR A 82 -0.47 -7.24 0.76
N PHE A 83 0.68 -7.10 1.45
CA PHE A 83 1.75 -6.20 1.00
C PHE A 83 2.31 -6.59 -0.37
N ASP A 84 2.48 -7.89 -0.63
CA ASP A 84 2.97 -8.36 -1.93
C ASP A 84 1.99 -8.01 -3.07
N ILE A 85 0.69 -8.17 -2.83
CA ILE A 85 -0.37 -7.79 -3.79
C ILE A 85 -0.36 -6.28 -4.01
N LEU A 86 -0.31 -5.48 -2.95
CA LEU A 86 -0.35 -4.02 -3.01
C LEU A 86 0.91 -3.43 -3.65
N SER A 87 2.08 -4.04 -3.45
CA SER A 87 3.33 -3.65 -4.09
C SER A 87 3.28 -3.91 -5.60
N LYS A 88 2.74 -5.06 -6.02
CA LYS A 88 2.51 -5.35 -7.45
C LYS A 88 1.52 -4.38 -8.07
N LYS A 89 0.44 -4.06 -7.37
CA LYS A 89 -0.57 -3.11 -7.84
C LYS A 89 0.02 -1.73 -8.08
N PHE A 90 0.94 -1.31 -7.21
CA PHE A 90 1.66 -0.04 -7.37
C PHE A 90 2.48 0.01 -8.66
N THR A 91 3.06 -1.09 -9.12
CA THR A 91 3.86 -1.11 -10.36
C THR A 91 3.08 -1.52 -11.60
N GLU A 92 1.85 -2.02 -11.45
CA GLU A 92 1.06 -2.62 -12.52
C GLU A 92 0.74 -1.61 -13.64
N ARG A 93 0.95 -2.01 -14.90
CA ARG A 93 0.67 -1.24 -16.12
C ARG A 93 1.48 0.06 -16.29
N LEU A 94 2.59 0.17 -15.57
CA LEU A 94 3.51 1.30 -15.66
C LEU A 94 4.72 1.03 -16.55
N ILE A 95 5.07 -0.24 -16.73
CA ILE A 95 6.16 -0.71 -17.60
C ILE A 95 5.50 -1.62 -18.64
N ASP A 96 5.63 -1.28 -19.92
CA ASP A 96 5.22 -2.12 -21.06
C ASP A 96 6.33 -3.13 -21.40
#